data_AF-A0A5C8B1B3-F1
#
_entry.id   AF-A0A5C8B1B3-F1
#
_cell.length_a   1.000
_cell.length_b   1.000
_cell.length_c   1.000
_cell.angle_alpha   90.00
_cell.angle_beta   90.00
_cell.angle_gamma   90.00
#
_symmetry.space_group_name_H-M   'P 1'
#
loop_
_entity.id
_entity.type
_entity.pdbx_description
1 polymer ?
#
loop_
_entity_poly.entity_id
_entity_poly.type
_entity_poly.pdbx_seq_one_letter_code
_entity_poly.pdbx_strand_id
1 'polypeptide(L)'
;MTTAPAPFLAKKLKRKQFACTGDAHIQGDLQITQQVIVGGDLLVDGNLEAEEVFCLGKLTVTGDIHVQSLYVGQALDCAGDVDVEHMLKTGCNAEWMARLLELDQAKPAKDGSSYIDKLVHPSILKRDAHHESFGGYGDVQVLGYLACDVLDCHGNLQLDDVLDVGEIQYVGGHLSAIAVAADGDINVKGELFSETDIAVHGGIYAGEVICQGNLQADSIHTNGDISAWGTIRAAGQITSLNGEIHSGRWIASKTTIYAAKYIKAGEAVVAEKGITCGADYGILAATTIKRSLWEERGYVSAPSKPKNLLSGKFVEGKKLKHIDAMEKKRDWELDWEVPRRLAHEMIN
;
A
#
# COMPACT_ATOMS: atom_id res chain seq x y z
N MET A 1 -2.27 -2.92 -43.91
CA MET A 1 -1.95 -2.35 -42.58
C MET A 1 -3.04 -1.35 -42.27
N THR A 2 -3.93 -1.66 -41.34
CA THR A 2 -4.95 -0.71 -40.88
C THR A 2 -4.25 0.39 -40.08
N THR A 3 -4.36 1.63 -40.54
CA THR A 3 -3.85 2.80 -39.83
C THR A 3 -4.59 2.94 -38.50
N ALA A 4 -3.90 3.41 -37.46
CA ALA A 4 -4.54 3.64 -36.16
C ALA A 4 -5.71 4.64 -36.29
N PRO A 5 -6.81 4.43 -35.55
CA PRO A 5 -7.91 5.39 -35.54
C PRO A 5 -7.40 6.73 -34.99
N ALA A 6 -7.94 7.83 -35.51
CA ALA A 6 -7.68 9.13 -34.91
C ALA A 6 -8.24 9.15 -33.47
N PRO A 7 -7.54 9.78 -32.50
CA PRO A 7 -8.05 9.90 -31.14
C PRO A 7 -9.40 10.62 -31.10
N PHE A 8 -10.29 10.16 -30.21
CA PHE A 8 -11.52 10.89 -29.90
C PHE A 8 -11.17 12.16 -29.11
N LEU A 9 -11.62 13.33 -29.56
CA LEU A 9 -11.35 14.60 -28.90
C LEU A 9 -12.65 15.28 -28.46
N ALA A 10 -12.71 15.75 -27.21
CA ALA A 10 -13.81 16.57 -26.71
C ALA A 10 -13.31 17.62 -25.70
N LYS A 11 -14.00 18.77 -25.61
CA LYS A 11 -13.69 19.79 -24.59
C LYS A 11 -14.16 19.40 -23.19
N LYS A 12 -15.34 18.79 -23.13
CA LYS A 12 -15.98 18.17 -21.97
C LYS A 12 -16.85 17.04 -22.50
N LEU A 13 -17.13 16.03 -21.67
CA LEU A 13 -17.99 14.93 -22.09
C LEU A 13 -18.96 14.54 -20.97
N LYS A 14 -20.25 14.73 -21.23
CA LYS A 14 -21.33 14.34 -20.32
C LYS A 14 -22.35 13.46 -21.02
N ARG A 15 -22.43 12.17 -20.65
CA ARG A 15 -23.33 11.17 -21.26
C ARG A 15 -23.70 10.07 -20.28
N LYS A 16 -24.61 9.19 -20.69
CA LYS A 16 -24.92 7.97 -19.94
C LYS A 16 -23.83 6.91 -20.07
N GLN A 17 -23.32 6.73 -21.29
CA GLN A 17 -22.26 5.78 -21.61
C GLN A 17 -21.33 6.39 -22.67
N PHE A 18 -20.08 5.95 -22.68
CA PHE A 18 -19.09 6.31 -23.70
C PHE A 18 -18.21 5.11 -24.01
N ALA A 19 -18.01 4.83 -25.30
CA ALA A 19 -17.13 3.77 -25.77
C ALA A 19 -16.33 4.25 -26.99
N CYS A 20 -15.02 4.01 -27.00
CA CYS A 20 -14.19 4.13 -28.19
C CYS A 20 -13.16 2.99 -28.25
N THR A 21 -12.91 2.46 -29.45
CA THR A 21 -11.88 1.43 -29.67
C THR A 21 -10.48 2.00 -29.82
N GLY A 22 -10.36 3.33 -29.69
CA GLY A 22 -9.18 4.14 -29.94
C GLY A 22 -8.70 4.84 -28.68
N ASP A 23 -7.72 5.74 -28.84
CA ASP A 23 -7.37 6.69 -27.80
C ASP A 23 -8.47 7.76 -27.64
N ALA A 24 -8.60 8.34 -26.45
CA ALA A 24 -9.51 9.43 -26.14
C ALA A 24 -8.83 10.54 -25.33
N HIS A 25 -9.10 11.80 -25.67
CA HIS A 25 -8.65 12.97 -24.94
C HIS A 25 -9.81 13.92 -24.68
N ILE A 26 -10.08 14.16 -23.39
CA ILE A 26 -11.07 15.11 -22.90
C ILE A 26 -10.33 16.29 -22.27
N GLN A 27 -10.45 17.49 -22.82
CA GLN A 27 -9.73 18.69 -22.37
C GLN A 27 -10.30 19.33 -21.08
N GLY A 28 -11.12 18.58 -20.35
CA GLY A 28 -11.87 19.03 -19.18
C GLY A 28 -12.64 17.86 -18.60
N ASP A 29 -13.69 18.15 -17.84
CA ASP A 29 -14.38 17.10 -17.08
C ASP A 29 -15.03 16.02 -17.95
N LEU A 30 -14.83 14.78 -17.54
CA LEU A 30 -15.48 13.57 -18.06
C LEU A 30 -16.50 13.07 -17.03
N GLN A 31 -17.79 13.22 -17.33
CA GLN A 31 -18.90 12.82 -16.47
C GLN A 31 -19.79 11.79 -17.18
N ILE A 32 -19.65 10.52 -16.82
CA ILE A 32 -20.37 9.42 -17.47
C ILE A 32 -21.14 8.63 -16.43
N THR A 33 -22.47 8.66 -16.47
CA THR A 33 -23.28 8.12 -15.37
C THR A 33 -23.29 6.59 -15.26
N GLN A 34 -22.66 5.85 -16.17
CA GLN A 34 -22.58 4.39 -16.12
C GLN A 34 -21.17 3.96 -16.49
N GLN A 35 -20.92 3.81 -17.80
CA GLN A 35 -19.74 3.08 -18.24
C GLN A 35 -18.91 3.88 -19.25
N VAL A 36 -17.62 3.93 -18.98
CA VAL A 36 -16.56 4.41 -19.89
C VAL A 36 -15.78 3.21 -20.39
N ILE A 37 -15.69 3.02 -21.70
CA ILE A 37 -14.83 2.01 -22.33
C ILE A 37 -13.88 2.69 -23.31
N VAL A 38 -12.58 2.58 -23.08
CA VAL A 38 -11.54 3.11 -23.97
C VAL A 38 -10.57 1.99 -24.29
N GLY A 39 -10.48 1.63 -25.56
CA GLY A 39 -9.58 0.58 -26.05
C GLY A 39 -8.12 1.00 -26.14
N GLY A 40 -7.84 2.30 -26.19
CA GLY A 40 -6.48 2.86 -26.14
C GLY A 40 -6.23 3.64 -24.84
N ASP A 41 -5.46 4.72 -24.95
CA ASP A 41 -5.16 5.60 -23.82
C ASP A 41 -6.31 6.59 -23.58
N LEU A 42 -6.57 6.92 -22.32
CA LEU A 42 -7.54 7.93 -21.92
C LEU A 42 -6.83 9.06 -21.17
N LEU A 43 -6.88 10.27 -21.74
CA LEU A 43 -6.41 11.50 -21.10
C LEU A 43 -7.60 12.40 -20.75
N VAL A 44 -7.66 12.84 -19.49
CA VAL A 44 -8.67 13.77 -18.97
C VAL A 44 -7.96 14.95 -18.31
N ASP A 45 -8.03 16.13 -18.94
CA ASP A 45 -7.47 17.39 -18.40
C ASP A 45 -8.45 18.04 -17.41
N GLY A 46 -9.02 17.26 -16.50
CA GLY A 46 -10.05 17.66 -15.54
C GLY A 46 -10.42 16.49 -14.64
N ASN A 47 -11.63 16.52 -14.09
CA ASN A 47 -12.12 15.46 -13.21
C ASN A 47 -12.77 14.32 -14.00
N LEU A 48 -12.65 13.09 -13.48
CA LEU A 48 -13.27 11.88 -14.00
C LEU A 48 -14.31 11.36 -13.01
N GLU A 49 -15.58 11.39 -13.41
CA GLU A 49 -16.70 10.84 -12.64
C GLU A 49 -17.45 9.77 -13.47
N ALA A 50 -17.52 8.53 -12.97
CA ALA A 50 -18.29 7.46 -13.60
C ALA A 50 -18.64 6.29 -12.66
N GLU A 51 -19.61 5.44 -12.99
CA GLU A 51 -19.80 4.19 -12.21
C GLU A 51 -18.65 3.23 -12.48
N GLU A 52 -18.41 2.89 -13.75
CA GLU A 52 -17.35 1.97 -14.16
C GLU A 52 -16.48 2.59 -15.26
N VAL A 53 -15.17 2.42 -15.13
CA VAL A 53 -14.18 2.84 -16.13
C VAL A 53 -13.32 1.65 -16.54
N PHE A 54 -13.32 1.38 -17.85
CA PHE A 54 -12.48 0.39 -18.51
C PHE A 54 -11.56 1.10 -19.49
N CYS A 55 -10.29 1.26 -19.14
CA CYS A 55 -9.27 1.86 -19.99
C CYS A 55 -8.19 0.82 -20.27
N LEU A 56 -8.13 0.26 -21.48
CA LEU A 56 -7.15 -0.78 -21.80
C LEU A 56 -5.72 -0.22 -21.91
N GLY A 57 -5.57 1.04 -22.30
CA GLY A 57 -4.29 1.73 -22.33
C GLY A 57 -3.92 2.35 -20.98
N LYS A 58 -3.13 3.42 -21.06
CA LYS A 58 -2.82 4.29 -19.92
C LYS A 58 -3.98 5.25 -19.64
N LEU A 59 -4.33 5.40 -18.37
CA LEU A 59 -5.27 6.42 -17.89
C LEU A 59 -4.50 7.56 -17.24
N THR A 60 -4.71 8.78 -17.71
CA THR A 60 -4.14 9.99 -17.12
C THR A 60 -5.24 10.99 -16.82
N VAL A 61 -5.33 11.42 -15.56
CA VAL A 61 -6.32 12.39 -15.08
C VAL A 61 -5.59 13.51 -14.34
N THR A 62 -5.78 14.76 -14.76
CA THR A 62 -5.10 15.91 -14.13
C THR A 62 -5.85 16.46 -12.92
N GLY A 63 -7.12 16.10 -12.76
CA GLY A 63 -7.92 16.40 -11.57
C GLY A 63 -8.20 15.15 -10.75
N ASP A 64 -9.38 15.10 -10.14
CA ASP A 64 -9.78 13.99 -9.27
C ASP A 64 -10.48 12.87 -10.04
N ILE A 65 -10.39 11.65 -9.52
CA ILE A 65 -11.13 10.48 -9.98
C ILE A 65 -12.13 10.07 -8.90
N HIS A 66 -13.40 10.00 -9.26
CA HIS A 66 -14.45 9.46 -8.40
C HIS A 66 -15.26 8.43 -9.18
N VAL A 67 -15.05 7.15 -8.88
CA VAL A 67 -15.70 6.05 -9.58
C VAL A 67 -16.10 4.90 -8.66
N GLN A 68 -16.97 3.99 -9.11
CA GLN A 68 -17.25 2.78 -8.33
C GLN A 68 -16.24 1.67 -8.61
N SER A 69 -15.85 1.51 -9.87
CA SER A 69 -14.85 0.51 -10.27
C SER A 69 -13.96 1.03 -11.39
N LEU A 70 -12.65 0.80 -11.23
CA LEU A 70 -11.61 1.31 -12.12
C LEU A 70 -10.72 0.18 -12.62
N TYR A 71 -10.77 -0.08 -13.92
CA TYR A 71 -9.99 -1.11 -14.59
C TYR A 71 -9.07 -0.47 -15.63
N VAL A 72 -7.77 -0.51 -15.37
CA VAL A 72 -6.74 0.07 -16.24
C VAL A 72 -5.83 -1.04 -16.76
N GLY A 73 -5.55 -1.06 -18.06
CA GLY A 73 -4.76 -2.11 -18.67
C GLY A 73 -3.25 -1.89 -18.55
N GLN A 74 -2.81 -0.63 -18.57
CA GLN A 74 -1.40 -0.27 -18.41
C GLN A 74 -1.19 0.45 -17.06
N ALA A 75 -0.96 1.76 -17.09
CA ALA A 75 -0.66 2.57 -15.91
C ALA A 75 -1.79 3.57 -15.62
N LEU A 76 -1.92 3.94 -14.35
CA LEU A 76 -2.81 4.99 -13.87
C LEU A 76 -1.96 6.15 -13.34
N ASP A 77 -2.13 7.33 -13.92
CA ASP A 77 -1.56 8.57 -13.41
C ASP A 77 -2.70 9.52 -13.02
N CYS A 78 -2.75 9.95 -11.76
CA CYS A 78 -3.71 10.92 -11.27
C CYS A 78 -2.98 12.06 -10.54
N ALA A 79 -3.24 13.30 -10.93
CA ALA A 79 -2.65 14.45 -10.24
C ALA A 79 -3.48 14.94 -9.04
N GLY A 80 -4.76 14.57 -8.98
CA GLY A 80 -5.63 14.83 -7.84
C GLY A 80 -5.85 13.58 -6.99
N ASP A 81 -6.97 13.57 -6.29
CA ASP A 81 -7.38 12.48 -5.42
C ASP A 81 -8.08 11.35 -6.19
N VAL A 82 -7.97 10.12 -5.69
CA VAL A 82 -8.61 8.94 -6.28
C VAL A 82 -9.51 8.26 -5.26
N ASP A 83 -10.81 8.26 -5.53
CA ASP A 83 -11.84 7.56 -4.75
C ASP A 83 -12.52 6.50 -5.63
N VAL A 84 -12.33 5.23 -5.28
CA VAL A 84 -12.90 4.07 -5.97
C VAL A 84 -13.71 3.21 -5.00
N GLU A 85 -15.05 3.22 -5.12
CA GLU A 85 -15.91 2.58 -4.11
C GLU A 85 -15.68 1.06 -3.94
N HIS A 86 -15.26 0.35 -4.99
CA HIS A 86 -15.12 -1.10 -4.99
C HIS A 86 -13.71 -1.56 -5.33
N MET A 87 -13.34 -1.53 -6.61
CA MET A 87 -12.08 -2.14 -7.05
C MET A 87 -11.31 -1.22 -7.97
N LEU A 88 -10.05 -0.99 -7.62
CA LEU A 88 -9.05 -0.44 -8.53
C LEU A 88 -8.12 -1.58 -8.96
N LYS A 89 -8.13 -1.89 -10.26
CA LYS A 89 -7.24 -2.90 -10.84
C LYS A 89 -6.42 -2.35 -12.00
N THR A 90 -5.11 -2.54 -11.95
CA THR A 90 -4.20 -2.27 -13.07
C THR A 90 -3.63 -3.56 -13.68
N GLY A 91 -2.99 -3.46 -14.84
CA GLY A 91 -2.47 -4.63 -15.56
C GLY A 91 -3.56 -5.52 -16.16
N CYS A 92 -4.72 -4.93 -16.49
CA CYS A 92 -5.83 -5.62 -17.12
C CYS A 92 -5.53 -5.90 -18.60
N ASN A 93 -5.22 -7.14 -18.97
CA ASN A 93 -5.06 -7.48 -20.40
C ASN A 93 -6.40 -7.44 -21.16
N ALA A 94 -6.31 -7.35 -22.49
CA ALA A 94 -7.46 -7.18 -23.37
C ALA A 94 -8.45 -8.36 -23.31
N GLU A 95 -7.95 -9.59 -23.15
CA GLU A 95 -8.80 -10.78 -23.05
C GLU A 95 -9.62 -10.77 -21.77
N TRP A 96 -8.99 -10.44 -20.64
CA TRP A 96 -9.63 -10.34 -19.34
C TRP A 96 -10.71 -9.26 -19.34
N MET A 97 -10.36 -8.07 -19.83
CA MET A 97 -11.30 -6.94 -19.87
C MET A 97 -12.49 -7.22 -20.80
N ALA A 98 -12.24 -7.82 -21.97
CA ALA A 98 -13.32 -8.17 -22.89
C ALA A 98 -14.28 -9.23 -22.32
N ARG A 99 -13.79 -10.17 -21.50
CA ARG A 99 -14.63 -11.15 -20.79
C ARG A 99 -15.43 -10.51 -19.66
N LEU A 100 -14.82 -9.58 -18.91
CA LEU A 100 -15.51 -8.83 -17.86
C LEU A 100 -16.66 -8.00 -18.44
N LEU A 101 -16.46 -7.46 -19.64
CA LEU A 101 -17.48 -6.75 -20.43
C LEU A 101 -18.42 -7.68 -21.23
N GLU A 102 -18.31 -8.99 -21.07
CA GLU A 102 -19.11 -10.03 -21.76
C GLU A 102 -19.10 -9.94 -23.30
N LEU A 103 -18.03 -9.38 -23.89
CA LEU A 103 -17.92 -9.17 -25.34
C LEU A 103 -17.74 -10.49 -26.10
N ASP A 104 -17.19 -11.50 -25.44
CA ASP A 104 -16.99 -12.85 -25.97
C ASP A 104 -18.30 -13.65 -26.10
N GLN A 105 -19.34 -13.26 -25.36
CA GLN A 105 -20.68 -13.86 -25.45
C GLN A 105 -21.50 -13.31 -26.62
N ALA A 106 -21.08 -12.19 -27.20
CA ALA A 106 -21.78 -11.57 -28.32
C ALA A 106 -21.65 -12.41 -29.61
N LYS A 107 -22.64 -12.30 -30.49
CA LYS A 107 -22.64 -13.03 -31.78
C LYS A 107 -21.33 -12.77 -32.55
N PRO A 108 -20.70 -13.82 -33.11
CA PRO A 108 -19.52 -13.67 -33.95
C PRO A 108 -19.77 -12.67 -35.08
N ALA A 109 -18.78 -11.85 -35.38
CA ALA A 109 -18.89 -10.88 -36.44
C ALA A 109 -18.97 -11.59 -37.80
N LYS A 110 -19.81 -11.06 -38.70
CA LYS A 110 -20.04 -11.66 -40.02
C LYS A 110 -18.79 -11.65 -40.91
N ASP A 111 -17.88 -10.72 -40.66
CA ASP A 111 -16.62 -10.53 -41.36
C ASP A 111 -15.46 -11.37 -40.77
N GLY A 112 -15.73 -12.15 -39.72
CA GLY A 112 -14.72 -12.97 -39.04
C GLY A 112 -13.78 -12.19 -38.12
N SER A 113 -14.05 -10.92 -37.84
CA SER A 113 -13.28 -10.12 -36.87
C SER A 113 -13.39 -10.70 -35.46
N SER A 114 -12.34 -10.47 -34.66
CA SER A 114 -12.29 -10.95 -33.27
C SER A 114 -13.30 -10.16 -32.43
N TYR A 115 -13.87 -10.78 -31.39
CA TYR A 115 -14.71 -10.04 -30.44
C TYR A 115 -13.91 -8.95 -29.70
N ILE A 116 -12.59 -9.11 -29.58
CA ILE A 116 -11.66 -8.11 -29.03
C ILE A 116 -11.68 -6.81 -29.84
N ASP A 117 -11.98 -6.88 -31.14
CA ASP A 117 -12.01 -5.71 -32.02
C ASP A 117 -13.18 -4.76 -31.65
N LYS A 118 -14.13 -5.21 -30.82
CA LYS A 118 -15.18 -4.38 -30.22
C LYS A 118 -14.69 -3.56 -29.03
N LEU A 119 -13.63 -4.01 -28.36
CA LEU A 119 -12.98 -3.31 -27.25
C LEU A 119 -11.90 -2.36 -27.77
N VAL A 120 -11.01 -2.86 -28.63
CA VAL A 120 -9.79 -2.16 -29.05
C VAL A 120 -9.50 -2.39 -30.52
N HIS A 121 -9.06 -1.34 -31.20
CA HIS A 121 -8.67 -1.46 -32.61
C HIS A 121 -7.38 -2.31 -32.75
N PRO A 122 -7.28 -3.21 -33.75
CA PRO A 122 -6.14 -4.14 -33.88
C PRO A 122 -4.76 -3.49 -33.95
N SER A 123 -4.65 -2.24 -34.42
CA SER A 123 -3.38 -1.52 -34.45
C SER A 123 -2.93 -1.04 -33.06
N ILE A 124 -3.87 -0.71 -32.18
CA ILE A 124 -3.60 -0.26 -30.80
C ILE A 124 -3.23 -1.47 -29.96
N LEU A 125 -3.97 -2.57 -30.10
CA LEU A 125 -3.61 -3.83 -29.43
C LEU A 125 -2.19 -4.28 -29.79
N LYS A 126 -1.77 -4.11 -31.05
CA LYS A 126 -0.39 -4.38 -31.49
C LYS A 126 0.64 -3.40 -30.93
N ARG A 127 0.28 -2.11 -30.78
CA ARG A 127 1.13 -1.09 -30.14
C ARG A 127 1.41 -1.51 -28.70
N ASP A 128 0.37 -1.92 -27.99
CA ASP A 128 0.41 -2.17 -26.54
C ASP A 128 0.99 -3.54 -26.18
N ALA A 129 0.99 -4.51 -27.10
CA ALA A 129 1.65 -5.81 -26.91
C ALA A 129 3.15 -5.73 -26.61
N HIS A 130 3.79 -4.58 -26.84
CA HIS A 130 5.19 -4.34 -26.51
C HIS A 130 5.39 -3.67 -25.14
N HIS A 131 4.34 -3.10 -24.53
CA HIS A 131 4.46 -2.33 -23.28
C HIS A 131 4.63 -3.19 -22.03
N GLU A 132 4.23 -4.47 -22.06
CA GLU A 132 4.49 -5.42 -20.95
C GLU A 132 5.99 -5.63 -20.68
N SER A 133 6.87 -5.26 -21.62
CA SER A 133 8.32 -5.39 -21.50
C SER A 133 9.03 -4.11 -21.01
N PHE A 134 8.31 -2.99 -20.86
CA PHE A 134 8.86 -1.72 -20.40
C PHE A 134 8.48 -1.48 -18.93
N GLY A 135 9.36 -0.80 -18.18
CA GLY A 135 9.07 -0.41 -16.80
C GLY A 135 7.84 0.48 -16.73
N GLY A 136 7.00 0.29 -15.70
CA GLY A 136 5.76 1.05 -15.52
C GLY A 136 4.46 0.29 -15.83
N TYR A 137 4.54 -0.95 -16.33
CA TYR A 137 3.32 -1.73 -16.58
C TYR A 137 2.59 -2.05 -15.27
N GLY A 138 1.31 -1.66 -15.19
CA GLY A 138 0.51 -1.84 -13.99
C GLY A 138 0.79 -0.81 -12.90
N ASP A 139 1.65 0.18 -13.14
CA ASP A 139 1.98 1.18 -12.12
C ASP A 139 0.78 2.09 -11.85
N VAL A 140 0.65 2.52 -10.59
CA VAL A 140 -0.32 3.52 -10.14
C VAL A 140 0.46 4.65 -9.50
N GLN A 141 0.33 5.85 -10.05
CA GLN A 141 0.91 7.08 -9.53
C GLN A 141 -0.21 8.07 -9.23
N VAL A 142 -0.34 8.47 -7.97
CA VAL A 142 -1.34 9.45 -7.54
C VAL A 142 -0.66 10.50 -6.68
N LEU A 143 -0.83 11.78 -7.02
CA LEU A 143 -0.23 12.86 -6.23
C LEU A 143 -1.07 13.22 -4.99
N GLY A 144 -2.36 12.89 -5.00
CA GLY A 144 -3.27 13.00 -3.85
C GLY A 144 -3.43 11.69 -3.07
N TYR A 145 -4.51 11.61 -2.31
CA TYR A 145 -4.84 10.37 -1.59
C TYR A 145 -5.45 9.32 -2.55
N LEU A 146 -5.36 8.05 -2.15
CA LEU A 146 -6.06 6.96 -2.82
C LEU A 146 -6.92 6.20 -1.81
N ALA A 147 -8.23 6.19 -2.04
CA ALA A 147 -9.19 5.38 -1.31
C ALA A 147 -9.84 4.32 -2.20
N CYS A 148 -9.85 3.06 -1.75
CA CYS A 148 -10.65 2.01 -2.38
C CYS A 148 -10.93 0.80 -1.49
N ASP A 149 -12.02 0.07 -1.71
CA ASP A 149 -12.28 -1.16 -0.94
C ASP A 149 -11.24 -2.25 -1.26
N VAL A 150 -10.95 -2.48 -2.55
CA VAL A 150 -10.00 -3.50 -2.99
C VAL A 150 -9.00 -2.94 -4.00
N LEU A 151 -7.71 -3.08 -3.70
CA LEU A 151 -6.61 -2.71 -4.59
C LEU A 151 -5.89 -3.94 -5.18
N ASP A 152 -5.81 -3.99 -6.51
CA ASP A 152 -5.02 -4.97 -7.27
C ASP A 152 -4.13 -4.25 -8.30
N CYS A 153 -2.93 -3.88 -7.86
CA CYS A 153 -1.93 -3.18 -8.65
C CYS A 153 -0.89 -4.16 -9.19
N HIS A 154 -0.80 -4.34 -10.50
CA HIS A 154 0.16 -5.28 -11.08
C HIS A 154 1.61 -4.75 -11.11
N GLY A 155 1.80 -3.44 -10.98
CA GLY A 155 3.09 -2.77 -10.97
C GLY A 155 3.44 -2.21 -9.58
N ASN A 156 4.07 -1.05 -9.56
CA ASN A 156 4.32 -0.27 -8.35
C ASN A 156 3.14 0.63 -8.01
N LEU A 157 2.98 0.95 -6.73
CA LEU A 157 2.05 1.96 -6.23
C LEU A 157 2.84 3.09 -5.58
N GLN A 158 2.69 4.31 -6.08
CA GLN A 158 3.29 5.50 -5.52
C GLN A 158 2.23 6.56 -5.26
N LEU A 159 2.12 6.96 -4.00
CA LEU A 159 1.31 8.10 -3.56
C LEU A 159 2.20 9.18 -2.95
N ASP A 160 1.86 10.43 -3.21
CA ASP A 160 2.40 11.58 -2.47
C ASP A 160 1.49 11.98 -1.28
N ASP A 161 0.53 11.13 -0.90
CA ASP A 161 -0.36 11.30 0.25
C ASP A 161 -0.75 9.94 0.88
N VAL A 162 -1.89 9.88 1.59
CA VAL A 162 -2.39 8.71 2.30
C VAL A 162 -2.99 7.65 1.35
N LEU A 163 -2.65 6.38 1.60
CA LEU A 163 -3.38 5.22 1.10
C LEU A 163 -4.37 4.75 2.17
N ASP A 164 -5.66 4.73 1.85
CA ASP A 164 -6.73 4.23 2.74
C ASP A 164 -7.55 3.16 2.01
N VAL A 165 -7.37 1.90 2.36
CA VAL A 165 -7.99 0.80 1.60
C VAL A 165 -8.69 -0.24 2.46
N GLY A 166 -9.70 -0.90 1.92
CA GLY A 166 -10.26 -2.09 2.56
C GLY A 166 -9.20 -3.20 2.62
N GLU A 167 -8.66 -3.62 1.49
CA GLU A 167 -7.55 -4.58 1.41
C GLU A 167 -6.66 -4.36 0.18
N ILE A 168 -5.41 -4.83 0.25
CA ILE A 168 -4.52 -4.92 -0.91
C ILE A 168 -4.38 -6.40 -1.27
N GLN A 169 -5.11 -6.80 -2.31
CA GLN A 169 -5.01 -8.15 -2.86
C GLN A 169 -3.63 -8.40 -3.46
N TYR A 170 -3.07 -7.39 -4.12
CA TYR A 170 -1.79 -7.53 -4.79
C TYR A 170 -1.17 -6.17 -5.15
N VAL A 171 0.11 -6.01 -4.83
CA VAL A 171 1.03 -5.05 -5.47
C VAL A 171 2.20 -5.84 -6.04
N GLY A 172 2.37 -5.80 -7.36
CA GLY A 172 3.38 -6.58 -8.06
C GLY A 172 4.82 -6.09 -7.85
N GLY A 173 4.98 -4.80 -7.56
CA GLY A 173 6.25 -4.13 -7.28
C GLY A 173 6.31 -3.59 -5.84
N HIS A 174 6.70 -2.33 -5.72
CA HIS A 174 6.83 -1.60 -4.46
C HIS A 174 5.59 -0.75 -4.17
N LEU A 175 5.31 -0.52 -2.89
CA LEU A 175 4.28 0.41 -2.41
C LEU A 175 4.95 1.53 -1.62
N SER A 176 4.74 2.77 -2.02
CA SER A 176 5.20 3.97 -1.31
C SER A 176 4.04 4.94 -1.12
N ALA A 177 3.84 5.43 0.10
CA ALA A 177 2.84 6.45 0.45
C ALA A 177 3.32 7.27 1.66
N ILE A 178 2.68 8.41 1.93
CA ILE A 178 2.95 9.18 3.16
C ILE A 178 2.49 8.39 4.39
N ALA A 179 1.28 7.82 4.32
CA ALA A 179 0.72 6.95 5.35
C ALA A 179 -0.03 5.79 4.68
N VAL A 180 -0.09 4.65 5.36
CA VAL A 180 -0.82 3.47 4.87
C VAL A 180 -1.81 3.01 5.92
N ALA A 181 -3.08 3.01 5.58
CA ALA A 181 -4.17 2.46 6.36
C ALA A 181 -4.85 1.33 5.57
N ALA A 182 -5.11 0.20 6.26
CA ALA A 182 -5.94 -0.84 5.69
C ALA A 182 -6.78 -1.59 6.74
N ASP A 183 -8.02 -1.91 6.39
CA ASP A 183 -8.90 -2.71 7.27
C ASP A 183 -8.62 -4.22 7.18
N GLY A 184 -8.09 -4.68 6.05
CA GLY A 184 -7.82 -6.06 5.72
C GLY A 184 -6.33 -6.34 5.54
N ASP A 185 -6.04 -7.40 4.80
CA ASP A 185 -4.67 -7.83 4.54
C ASP A 185 -3.99 -6.97 3.47
N ILE A 186 -2.67 -6.83 3.57
CA ILE A 186 -1.83 -6.18 2.56
C ILE A 186 -0.84 -7.17 1.95
N ASN A 187 -0.89 -7.33 0.63
CA ASN A 187 0.02 -8.21 -0.13
C ASN A 187 0.88 -7.40 -1.11
N VAL A 188 2.15 -7.19 -0.76
CA VAL A 188 3.12 -6.43 -1.58
C VAL A 188 4.30 -7.34 -1.91
N LYS A 189 4.61 -7.54 -3.20
CA LYS A 189 5.75 -8.39 -3.58
C LYS A 189 7.10 -7.78 -3.20
N GLY A 190 7.22 -6.48 -3.36
CA GLY A 190 8.41 -5.71 -3.07
C GLY A 190 8.40 -5.09 -1.67
N GLU A 191 8.91 -3.86 -1.61
CA GLU A 191 8.96 -3.07 -0.38
C GLU A 191 7.62 -2.38 -0.12
N LEU A 192 7.17 -2.41 1.13
CA LEU A 192 6.13 -1.55 1.67
C LEU A 192 6.79 -0.41 2.45
N PHE A 193 6.76 0.80 1.88
CA PHE A 193 7.34 2.00 2.44
C PHE A 193 6.26 3.01 2.86
N SER A 194 6.42 3.57 4.06
CA SER A 194 5.60 4.70 4.56
C SER A 194 6.49 5.78 5.19
N GLU A 195 6.26 7.04 4.82
CA GLU A 195 6.93 8.20 5.42
C GLU A 195 6.45 8.52 6.84
N THR A 196 5.32 7.95 7.25
CA THR A 196 4.76 8.11 8.59
C THR A 196 4.33 6.76 9.14
N ASP A 197 3.08 6.63 9.59
CA ASP A 197 2.57 5.42 10.21
C ASP A 197 2.08 4.42 9.15
N ILE A 198 2.10 3.14 9.53
CA ILE A 198 1.41 2.05 8.85
C ILE A 198 0.45 1.45 9.88
N ALA A 199 -0.85 1.53 9.61
CA ALA A 199 -1.90 1.03 10.48
C ALA A 199 -2.81 0.05 9.73
N VAL A 200 -2.60 -1.24 9.98
CA VAL A 200 -3.32 -2.31 9.31
C VAL A 200 -4.11 -3.12 10.34
N HIS A 201 -5.40 -3.37 10.08
CA HIS A 201 -6.21 -4.23 10.95
C HIS A 201 -6.06 -5.72 10.58
N GLY A 202 -5.65 -6.05 9.36
CA GLY A 202 -5.24 -7.39 8.93
C GLY A 202 -3.74 -7.66 9.02
N GLY A 203 -3.28 -8.64 8.25
CA GLY A 203 -1.89 -9.05 8.12
C GLY A 203 -1.13 -8.32 7.02
N ILE A 204 0.16 -8.06 7.25
CA ILE A 204 1.08 -7.50 6.25
C ILE A 204 1.94 -8.64 5.71
N TYR A 205 1.90 -8.85 4.40
CA TYR A 205 2.73 -9.78 3.64
C TYR A 205 3.54 -8.99 2.62
N ALA A 206 4.81 -8.74 2.93
CA ALA A 206 5.67 -7.88 2.10
C ALA A 206 7.03 -8.52 1.79
N GLY A 207 7.67 -8.09 0.71
CA GLY A 207 9.09 -8.37 0.49
C GLY A 207 9.95 -7.77 1.61
N GLU A 208 9.70 -6.51 1.96
CA GLU A 208 10.32 -5.76 3.06
C GLU A 208 9.33 -4.72 3.58
N VAL A 209 9.46 -4.29 4.84
CA VAL A 209 8.67 -3.18 5.40
C VAL A 209 9.58 -2.11 5.96
N ILE A 210 9.38 -0.86 5.53
CA ILE A 210 10.05 0.32 6.06
C ILE A 210 9.00 1.37 6.46
N CYS A 211 8.96 1.68 7.74
CA CYS A 211 8.02 2.63 8.32
C CYS A 211 8.79 3.75 9.05
N GLN A 212 8.65 4.99 8.63
CA GLN A 212 9.33 6.12 9.29
C GLN A 212 8.60 6.58 10.57
N GLY A 213 7.38 6.12 10.78
CA GLY A 213 6.60 6.27 12.01
C GLY A 213 6.42 4.95 12.77
N ASN A 214 5.19 4.68 13.18
CA ASN A 214 4.76 3.48 13.89
C ASN A 214 4.14 2.47 12.93
N LEU A 215 4.56 1.22 13.08
CA LEU A 215 4.04 0.08 12.35
C LEU A 215 3.13 -0.73 13.26
N GLN A 216 1.85 -0.81 12.91
CA GLN A 216 0.84 -1.61 13.59
C GLN A 216 0.10 -2.50 12.60
N ALA A 217 -0.02 -3.79 12.93
CA ALA A 217 -0.79 -4.77 12.15
C ALA A 217 -1.49 -5.78 13.07
N ASP A 218 -2.38 -6.63 12.54
CA ASP A 218 -2.65 -7.91 13.20
C ASP A 218 -1.39 -8.75 13.16
N SER A 219 -0.85 -9.07 11.98
CA SER A 219 0.39 -9.83 11.83
C SER A 219 1.32 -9.20 10.80
N ILE A 220 2.63 -9.48 10.90
CA ILE A 220 3.64 -8.93 9.99
C ILE A 220 4.54 -10.08 9.55
N HIS A 221 4.56 -10.33 8.25
CA HIS A 221 5.29 -11.42 7.62
C HIS A 221 6.08 -10.87 6.43
N THR A 222 7.40 -10.82 6.55
CA THR A 222 8.27 -10.37 5.47
C THR A 222 9.31 -11.41 5.09
N ASN A 223 9.73 -11.34 3.83
CA ASN A 223 10.90 -12.10 3.38
C ASN A 223 12.20 -11.43 3.88
N GLY A 224 12.32 -10.12 3.69
CA GLY A 224 13.46 -9.27 4.06
C GLY A 224 13.27 -8.60 5.41
N ASP A 225 13.81 -7.40 5.56
CA ASP A 225 13.86 -6.69 6.83
C ASP A 225 12.47 -6.13 7.21
N ILE A 226 12.30 -5.84 8.51
CA ILE A 226 11.17 -5.06 9.04
C ILE A 226 11.77 -3.91 9.83
N SER A 227 11.54 -2.68 9.41
CA SER A 227 12.05 -1.50 10.10
C SER A 227 10.95 -0.49 10.42
N ALA A 228 10.96 0.01 11.65
CA ALA A 228 10.14 1.15 12.04
C ALA A 228 10.94 2.14 12.91
N TRP A 229 10.94 3.43 12.60
CA TRP A 229 11.63 4.42 13.43
C TRP A 229 10.90 4.65 14.76
N GLY A 230 9.58 4.54 14.76
CA GLY A 230 8.75 4.53 15.96
C GLY A 230 8.70 3.15 16.59
N THR A 231 7.52 2.56 16.57
CA THR A 231 7.21 1.28 17.23
C THR A 231 6.82 0.22 16.21
N ILE A 232 6.98 -1.05 16.57
CA ILE A 232 6.42 -2.19 15.83
C ILE A 232 5.47 -2.94 16.77
N ARG A 233 4.18 -2.99 16.43
CA ARG A 233 3.14 -3.70 17.19
C ARG A 233 2.37 -4.68 16.31
N ALA A 234 2.19 -5.89 16.81
CA ALA A 234 1.33 -6.88 16.17
C ALA A 234 0.46 -7.63 17.20
N ALA A 235 -0.81 -7.87 16.90
CA ALA A 235 -1.62 -8.76 17.72
C ALA A 235 -1.21 -10.23 17.51
N GLY A 236 -1.05 -10.64 16.27
CA GLY A 236 -0.44 -11.87 15.77
C GLY A 236 1.08 -11.82 15.69
N GLN A 237 1.66 -12.62 14.80
CA GLN A 237 3.10 -12.89 14.72
C GLN A 237 3.86 -11.77 14.02
N ILE A 238 5.13 -11.58 14.39
CA ILE A 238 6.07 -10.74 13.65
C ILE A 238 7.20 -11.65 13.16
N THR A 239 7.35 -11.78 11.85
CA THR A 239 8.26 -12.72 11.22
C THR A 239 9.03 -12.05 10.09
N SER A 240 10.36 -12.01 10.20
CA SER A 240 11.27 -11.71 9.09
C SER A 240 12.05 -12.97 8.73
N LEU A 241 11.76 -13.56 7.56
CA LEU A 241 12.22 -14.90 7.19
C LEU A 241 13.69 -14.97 6.78
N ASN A 242 14.23 -13.91 6.18
CA ASN A 242 15.62 -13.79 5.74
C ASN A 242 16.26 -12.45 6.15
N GLY A 243 15.57 -11.67 7.00
CA GLY A 243 15.99 -10.34 7.40
C GLY A 243 16.14 -10.16 8.92
N GLU A 244 16.36 -8.91 9.31
CA GLU A 244 16.32 -8.43 10.68
C GLU A 244 15.05 -7.62 10.99
N ILE A 245 14.78 -7.44 12.27
CA ILE A 245 13.72 -6.55 12.75
C ILE A 245 14.37 -5.41 13.52
N HIS A 246 14.09 -4.17 13.13
CA HIS A 246 14.61 -2.97 13.77
C HIS A 246 13.48 -2.00 14.15
N SER A 247 13.44 -1.60 15.41
CA SER A 247 12.58 -0.53 15.88
C SER A 247 13.38 0.53 16.62
N GLY A 248 13.14 1.81 16.33
CA GLY A 248 13.72 2.92 17.10
C GLY A 248 13.22 2.98 18.54
N ARG A 249 12.09 2.32 18.85
CA ARG A 249 11.56 2.20 20.22
C ARG A 249 11.25 0.75 20.59
N TRP A 250 9.99 0.32 20.48
CA TRP A 250 9.53 -0.96 21.02
C TRP A 250 9.14 -1.90 19.90
N ILE A 251 9.43 -3.19 20.09
CA ILE A 251 8.85 -4.28 19.29
C ILE A 251 7.96 -5.10 20.21
N ALA A 252 6.67 -5.18 19.93
CA ALA A 252 5.70 -5.88 20.77
C ALA A 252 4.77 -6.78 19.96
N SER A 253 4.58 -8.01 20.43
CA SER A 253 3.60 -8.96 19.88
C SER A 253 2.85 -9.72 20.98
N LYS A 254 1.55 -10.02 20.78
CA LYS A 254 0.84 -10.96 21.68
C LYS A 254 1.16 -12.42 21.37
N THR A 255 1.99 -12.69 20.37
CA THR A 255 2.40 -14.04 19.98
C THR A 255 3.92 -14.16 19.97
N THR A 256 4.53 -14.57 18.85
CA THR A 256 5.96 -14.79 18.68
C THR A 256 6.59 -13.71 17.82
N ILE A 257 7.85 -13.38 18.13
CA ILE A 257 8.72 -12.57 17.28
C ILE A 257 9.85 -13.46 16.77
N TYR A 258 10.02 -13.50 15.46
CA TYR A 258 11.12 -14.20 14.79
C TYR A 258 11.80 -13.30 13.77
N ALA A 259 13.14 -13.25 13.81
CA ALA A 259 13.96 -12.71 12.73
C ALA A 259 15.05 -13.72 12.37
N ALA A 260 15.33 -13.90 11.09
CA ALA A 260 16.47 -14.74 10.68
C ALA A 260 17.82 -14.13 11.06
N LYS A 261 17.90 -12.80 11.15
CA LYS A 261 19.08 -12.03 11.56
C LYS A 261 18.87 -11.43 12.95
N TYR A 262 19.24 -10.16 13.16
CA TYR A 262 19.12 -9.48 14.44
C TYR A 262 17.67 -9.06 14.77
N ILE A 263 17.40 -8.90 16.06
CA ILE A 263 16.25 -8.14 16.56
C ILE A 263 16.79 -6.95 17.35
N LYS A 264 16.47 -5.72 16.93
CA LYS A 264 17.01 -4.48 17.48
C LYS A 264 15.86 -3.56 17.91
N ALA A 265 15.86 -3.13 19.16
CA ALA A 265 14.88 -2.19 19.70
C ALA A 265 15.56 -1.12 20.56
N GLY A 266 15.20 0.14 20.34
CA GLY A 266 15.69 1.26 21.15
C GLY A 266 15.32 1.13 22.64
N GLU A 267 14.10 0.69 22.92
CA GLU A 267 13.53 0.56 24.26
C GLU A 267 13.37 -0.92 24.64
N ALA A 268 12.24 -1.57 24.32
CA ALA A 268 11.98 -2.93 24.77
C ALA A 268 11.50 -3.88 23.67
N VAL A 269 11.69 -5.18 23.89
CA VAL A 269 11.14 -6.25 23.04
C VAL A 269 10.22 -7.14 23.87
N VAL A 270 8.97 -7.30 23.44
CA VAL A 270 7.96 -8.08 24.17
C VAL A 270 7.26 -9.05 23.24
N ALA A 271 7.27 -10.35 23.56
CA ALA A 271 6.47 -11.34 22.87
C ALA A 271 5.85 -12.32 23.87
N GLU A 272 4.54 -12.56 23.81
CA GLU A 272 3.87 -13.38 24.83
C GLU A 272 3.99 -14.90 24.61
N LYS A 273 4.54 -15.34 23.47
CA LYS A 273 4.75 -16.76 23.14
C LYS A 273 6.22 -17.14 22.91
N GLY A 274 7.07 -16.20 22.51
CA GLY A 274 8.50 -16.45 22.35
C GLY A 274 9.21 -15.43 21.47
N ILE A 275 10.53 -15.28 21.68
CA ILE A 275 11.40 -14.42 20.87
C ILE A 275 12.58 -15.28 20.41
N THR A 276 12.78 -15.36 19.10
CA THR A 276 13.88 -16.13 18.50
C THR A 276 14.57 -15.31 17.42
N CYS A 277 15.88 -15.43 17.32
CA CYS A 277 16.69 -14.88 16.24
C CYS A 277 17.59 -15.97 15.66
N GLY A 278 18.26 -15.69 14.53
CA GLY A 278 19.22 -16.62 13.94
C GLY A 278 20.39 -16.97 14.88
N ALA A 279 20.98 -18.15 14.67
CA ALA A 279 21.95 -18.72 15.61
C ALA A 279 23.20 -17.84 15.84
N ASP A 280 23.69 -17.20 14.78
CA ASP A 280 24.86 -16.30 14.82
C ASP A 280 24.49 -14.83 15.08
N TYR A 281 23.20 -14.57 15.33
CA TYR A 281 22.64 -13.25 15.56
C TYR A 281 22.14 -13.12 17.00
N GLY A 282 21.71 -11.91 17.37
CA GLY A 282 21.28 -11.62 18.74
C GLY A 282 20.13 -10.64 18.85
N ILE A 283 19.65 -10.50 20.08
CA ILE A 283 18.60 -9.56 20.46
C ILE A 283 19.24 -8.40 21.21
N LEU A 284 19.11 -7.20 20.63
CA LEU A 284 19.61 -5.94 21.16
C LEU A 284 18.42 -5.07 21.56
N ALA A 285 18.07 -5.05 22.84
CA ALA A 285 17.08 -4.13 23.39
C ALA A 285 17.76 -3.00 24.19
N ALA A 286 17.00 -1.97 24.54
CA ALA A 286 17.44 -0.88 25.41
C ALA A 286 18.66 -0.10 24.89
N THR A 287 18.84 -0.03 23.56
CA THR A 287 20.01 0.62 22.96
C THR A 287 19.99 2.15 23.14
N THR A 288 18.82 2.75 23.40
CA THR A 288 18.66 4.19 23.65
C THR A 288 18.32 4.50 25.11
N ILE A 289 18.28 3.48 25.99
CA ILE A 289 17.88 3.63 27.40
C ILE A 289 19.08 3.46 28.34
N LYS A 290 19.20 4.37 29.32
CA LYS A 290 20.21 4.27 30.38
C LYS A 290 20.05 2.99 31.20
N ARG A 291 21.17 2.34 31.53
CA ARG A 291 21.19 1.04 32.25
C ARG A 291 20.37 1.03 33.54
N SER A 292 20.29 2.15 34.25
CA SER A 292 19.51 2.27 35.49
C SER A 292 17.99 2.20 35.28
N LEU A 293 17.48 2.38 34.06
CA LEU A 293 16.06 2.26 33.71
C LEU A 293 15.72 0.98 32.96
N TRP A 294 16.67 0.05 32.78
CA TRP A 294 16.42 -1.15 31.99
C TRP A 294 15.29 -2.00 32.54
N GLU A 295 15.14 -2.08 33.86
CA GLU A 295 14.04 -2.83 34.49
C GLU A 295 12.64 -2.27 34.19
N GLU A 296 12.54 -0.96 33.96
CA GLU A 296 11.26 -0.27 33.77
C GLU A 296 10.95 0.01 32.31
N ARG A 297 11.97 0.31 31.50
CA ARG A 297 11.83 0.84 30.14
C ARG A 297 12.71 0.16 29.09
N GLY A 298 13.79 -0.50 29.50
CA GLY A 298 14.79 -1.08 28.61
C GLY A 298 14.94 -2.59 28.79
N TYR A 299 13.89 -3.34 28.47
CA TYR A 299 13.80 -4.75 28.81
C TYR A 299 13.48 -5.67 27.64
N VAL A 300 13.64 -6.97 27.88
CA VAL A 300 13.10 -8.02 27.02
C VAL A 300 12.19 -8.91 27.87
N SER A 301 10.99 -9.20 27.37
CA SER A 301 10.02 -10.06 28.05
C SER A 301 9.44 -11.10 27.12
N ALA A 302 9.51 -12.35 27.57
CA ALA A 302 8.92 -13.52 26.91
C ALA A 302 8.68 -14.63 27.96
N PRO A 303 7.94 -15.71 27.63
CA PRO A 303 7.76 -16.83 28.54
C PRO A 303 9.05 -17.49 29.04
N SER A 304 10.14 -17.38 28.27
CA SER A 304 11.47 -17.84 28.65
C SER A 304 12.52 -16.84 28.17
N LYS A 305 13.61 -16.68 28.92
CA LYS A 305 14.73 -15.83 28.52
C LYS A 305 15.31 -16.27 27.16
N PRO A 306 15.37 -15.38 26.15
CA PRO A 306 15.96 -15.72 24.86
C PRO A 306 17.46 -16.06 25.00
N LYS A 307 17.93 -17.05 24.23
CA LYS A 307 19.33 -17.54 24.32
C LYS A 307 20.35 -16.46 24.00
N ASN A 308 20.15 -15.72 22.91
CA ASN A 308 21.11 -14.75 22.37
C ASN A 308 20.74 -13.30 22.77
N LEU A 309 20.33 -13.08 24.02
CA LEU A 309 20.06 -11.72 24.53
C LEU A 309 21.37 -10.98 24.81
N LEU A 310 21.65 -9.93 24.03
CA LEU A 310 22.90 -9.15 24.09
C LEU A 310 22.77 -7.85 24.92
N SER A 311 21.60 -7.21 24.91
CA SER A 311 21.33 -5.99 25.70
C SER A 311 19.87 -5.89 26.13
N GLY A 312 19.60 -5.07 27.15
CA GLY A 312 18.32 -5.01 27.86
C GLY A 312 18.25 -5.96 29.06
N LYS A 313 17.44 -5.63 30.06
CA LYS A 313 17.19 -6.52 31.21
C LYS A 313 16.11 -7.52 30.83
N PHE A 314 16.31 -8.82 31.08
CA PHE A 314 15.19 -9.76 30.97
C PHE A 314 14.23 -9.53 32.15
N VAL A 315 12.96 -9.26 31.86
CA VAL A 315 11.91 -9.00 32.85
C VAL A 315 10.71 -9.88 32.52
N GLU A 316 10.31 -10.73 33.46
CA GLU A 316 9.20 -11.66 33.25
C GLU A 316 7.83 -10.95 33.35
N GLY A 317 6.82 -11.53 32.69
CA GLY A 317 5.42 -11.14 32.85
C GLY A 317 5.01 -9.83 32.15
N LYS A 318 5.92 -9.14 31.45
CA LYS A 318 5.53 -8.00 30.59
C LYS A 318 4.87 -8.53 29.31
N LYS A 319 3.86 -7.80 28.84
CA LYS A 319 2.90 -8.17 27.79
C LYS A 319 2.70 -6.96 26.90
N LEU A 320 2.14 -7.14 25.71
CA LEU A 320 1.91 -6.04 24.77
C LEU A 320 1.08 -4.91 25.43
N LYS A 321 0.02 -5.27 26.16
CA LYS A 321 -0.81 -4.31 26.92
C LYS A 321 -0.04 -3.41 27.91
N HIS A 322 1.11 -3.87 28.41
CA HIS A 322 1.94 -3.07 29.30
C HIS A 322 2.71 -2.01 28.52
N ILE A 323 3.10 -2.29 27.28
CA ILE A 323 3.66 -1.28 26.36
C ILE A 323 2.61 -0.24 26.01
N ASP A 324 1.38 -0.68 25.67
CA ASP A 324 0.29 0.24 25.34
C ASP A 324 -0.04 1.19 26.50
N ALA A 325 -0.07 0.67 27.73
CA ALA A 325 -0.26 1.48 28.92
C ALA A 325 0.87 2.50 29.12
N MET A 326 2.12 2.16 28.75
CA MET A 326 3.26 3.06 28.83
C MET A 326 3.20 4.16 27.76
N GLU A 327 2.81 3.85 26.53
CA GLU A 327 2.61 4.88 25.50
C GLU A 327 1.53 5.86 25.90
N LYS A 328 0.36 5.37 26.33
CA LYS A 328 -0.73 6.23 26.78
C LYS A 328 -0.32 7.17 27.91
N LYS A 329 0.53 6.69 28.82
CA LYS A 329 1.10 7.52 29.89
C LYS A 329 2.06 8.57 29.34
N ARG A 330 2.88 8.21 28.35
CA ARG A 330 3.88 9.10 27.74
C ARG A 330 3.23 10.23 26.94
N ASP A 331 2.19 9.91 26.19
CA ASP A 331 1.42 10.91 25.44
C ASP A 331 0.82 11.94 26.39
N TRP A 332 0.19 11.47 27.48
CA TRP A 332 -0.28 12.34 28.55
C TRP A 332 0.83 13.20 29.17
N GLU A 333 2.00 12.62 29.46
CA GLU A 333 3.14 13.36 30.02
C GLU A 333 3.64 14.46 29.08
N LEU A 334 3.74 14.18 27.78
CA LEU A 334 4.17 15.14 26.77
C LEU A 334 3.19 16.32 26.63
N ASP A 335 1.89 16.04 26.66
CA ASP A 335 0.83 17.05 26.50
C ASP A 335 0.90 18.18 27.53
N TRP A 336 1.27 17.89 28.78
CA TRP A 336 1.37 18.93 29.83
C TRP A 336 2.81 19.36 30.14
N GLU A 337 3.81 18.51 29.94
CA GLU A 337 5.18 18.80 30.35
C GLU A 337 5.88 19.76 29.37
N VAL A 338 5.63 19.63 28.07
CA VAL A 338 6.23 20.53 27.06
C VAL A 338 5.75 21.98 27.25
N PRO A 339 4.43 22.27 27.34
CA PRO A 339 3.96 23.63 27.62
C PRO A 339 4.47 24.17 28.96
N ARG A 340 4.56 23.33 29.99
CA ARG A 340 5.07 23.73 31.32
C ARG A 340 6.55 24.13 31.28
N ARG A 341 7.39 23.37 30.58
CA ARG A 341 8.82 23.69 30.44
C ARG A 341 9.04 24.96 29.64
N LEU A 342 8.31 25.14 28.54
CA LEU A 342 8.33 26.37 27.75
C LEU A 342 7.90 27.58 28.59
N ALA A 343 6.85 27.46 29.41
CA ALA A 343 6.42 28.53 30.31
C ALA A 343 7.47 28.85 31.39
N HIS A 344 8.24 27.86 31.84
CA HIS A 344 9.29 28.06 32.84
C HIS A 344 10.54 28.72 32.25
N GLU A 345 10.85 28.46 30.97
CA GLU A 345 11.93 29.13 30.24
C GLU A 345 11.57 30.56 29.82
N MET A 346 10.27 30.89 29.66
CA MET A 346 9.82 32.26 29.38
C MET A 346 9.79 33.20 30.59
N ILE A 347 9.96 32.66 31.81
CA ILE A 347 9.91 33.42 33.07
C ILE A 347 11.33 33.62 33.67
N ASN A 348 12.34 32.98 33.08
CA ASN A 348 13.76 33.15 33.43
C ASN A 348 14.52 33.87 32.32
#